data_AF-A0A4Y2VQA3-F1
#
_entry.id   AF-A0A4Y2VQA3-F1
#
_cell.length_a   1.000
_cell.length_b   1.000
_cell.length_c   1.000
_cell.angle_alpha   90.00
_cell.angle_beta   90.00
_cell.angle_gamma   90.00
#
_symmetry.space_group_name_H-M   'P 1'
#
loop_
_entity.id
_entity.type
_entity.pdbx_description
1 polymer ?
#
loop_
_entity_poly.entity_id
_entity_poly.type
_entity_poly.pdbx_seq_one_letter_code
_entity_poly.pdbx_strand_id
1 'polypeptide(L)'
;MLKTAFKFFAVFIVFAVHNSCFAQISTFSGIPANSTPNFGSVSSVSSFPNGFSSASETSGDFWQPTFSFPPGNTFSSSSASAHAGAASSQASTIPSSLDTFISTFTKAIHSSTVLSDVYDISQTSPQSYSDFVYHVIHEHLKSNGISDPRDIATFAAQPIAESFDILTYPMLVRIDANAMGKYLLDEGILNDMNAASLASAFAKEMEKSAKRTVEKSFQESKFQALADGYMGFFKAQGLYTREKLPVAAKYYGKEIRLAGENFGRNRSL
;
A
#
# COMPACT_ATOMS: atom_id res chain seq x y z
N MET A 1 30.27 -15.19 17.84
CA MET A 1 30.15 -13.77 17.44
C MET A 1 30.28 -13.52 15.93
N LEU A 2 30.48 -14.53 15.07
CA LEU A 2 30.75 -14.36 13.63
C LEU A 2 29.49 -14.34 12.71
N LYS A 3 28.30 -14.71 13.21
CA LYS A 3 27.06 -14.77 12.41
C LYS A 3 26.34 -13.43 12.22
N THR A 4 26.63 -12.43 13.06
CA THR A 4 26.00 -11.10 12.97
C THR A 4 26.69 -10.22 11.94
N ALA A 5 28.01 -10.38 11.74
CA ALA A 5 28.78 -9.64 10.75
C ALA A 5 28.39 -9.97 9.30
N PHE A 6 27.96 -11.21 9.02
CA PHE A 6 27.57 -11.63 7.66
C PHE A 6 26.22 -11.06 7.22
N LYS A 7 25.32 -10.74 8.16
CA LYS A 7 24.04 -10.09 7.84
C LYS A 7 24.19 -8.60 7.53
N PHE A 8 25.15 -7.92 8.17
CA PHE A 8 25.48 -6.53 7.83
C PHE A 8 26.15 -6.43 6.45
N PHE A 9 26.97 -7.41 6.06
CA PHE A 9 27.63 -7.41 4.75
C PHE A 9 26.66 -7.64 3.58
N ALA A 10 25.61 -8.46 3.76
CA ALA A 10 24.58 -8.68 2.74
C ALA A 10 23.68 -7.44 2.54
N VAL A 11 23.35 -6.72 3.63
CA VAL A 11 22.60 -5.44 3.54
C VAL A 11 23.45 -4.36 2.87
N PHE A 12 24.76 -4.31 3.14
CA PHE A 12 25.68 -3.37 2.49
C PHE A 12 25.86 -3.64 0.99
N ILE A 13 25.85 -4.91 0.55
CA ILE A 13 25.93 -5.25 -0.88
C ILE A 13 24.63 -4.87 -1.60
N VAL A 14 23.45 -5.06 -0.99
CA VAL A 14 22.19 -4.57 -1.56
C VAL A 14 22.19 -3.04 -1.64
N PHE A 15 22.67 -2.33 -0.60
CA PHE A 15 22.81 -0.87 -0.62
C PHE A 15 23.84 -0.34 -1.62
N ALA A 16 24.94 -1.08 -1.84
CA ALA A 16 25.99 -0.72 -2.81
C ALA A 16 25.56 -1.00 -4.26
N VAL A 17 24.81 -2.07 -4.50
CA VAL A 17 24.24 -2.37 -5.83
C VAL A 17 23.11 -1.40 -6.16
N HIS A 18 22.29 -0.98 -5.18
CA HIS A 18 21.24 0.02 -5.39
C HIS A 18 21.82 1.42 -5.69
N ASN A 19 22.85 1.87 -4.94
CA ASN A 19 23.52 3.15 -5.21
C ASN A 19 24.32 3.16 -6.53
N SER A 20 24.86 2.02 -6.96
CA SER A 20 25.60 1.93 -8.22
C SER A 20 24.68 2.04 -9.45
N CYS A 21 23.41 1.62 -9.33
CA CYS A 21 22.41 1.83 -10.39
C CYS A 21 21.88 3.28 -10.40
N PHE A 22 21.72 3.91 -9.23
CA PHE A 22 21.21 5.29 -9.15
C PHE A 22 22.23 6.33 -9.63
N ALA A 23 23.53 6.11 -9.39
CA ALA A 23 24.60 7.01 -9.85
C ALA A 23 24.79 7.04 -11.39
N GLN A 24 24.28 6.05 -12.13
CA GLN A 24 24.33 6.05 -13.59
C GLN A 24 23.20 6.84 -14.26
N ILE A 25 22.12 7.18 -13.55
CA ILE A 25 21.00 7.93 -14.13
C ILE A 25 21.31 9.44 -14.20
N SER A 26 22.29 9.94 -13.43
CA SER A 26 22.62 11.37 -13.36
C SER A 26 23.60 11.88 -14.43
N THR A 27 24.04 11.07 -15.39
CA THR A 27 25.09 11.47 -16.37
C THR A 27 24.72 11.37 -17.85
N PHE A 28 23.45 11.14 -18.21
CA PHE A 28 23.00 11.22 -19.61
C PHE A 28 22.31 12.55 -19.94
N SER A 29 23.03 13.66 -19.82
CA SER A 29 22.68 14.92 -20.48
C SER A 29 23.57 15.09 -21.72
N GLY A 30 23.06 14.63 -22.88
CA GLY A 30 23.83 14.66 -24.11
C GLY A 30 23.06 14.44 -25.43
N ILE A 31 22.29 15.46 -25.85
CA ILE A 31 22.06 15.88 -27.28
C ILE A 31 21.16 14.97 -28.18
N PRO A 32 20.39 15.48 -29.19
CA PRO A 32 19.54 16.67 -29.34
C PRO A 32 18.10 16.32 -29.83
N ALA A 33 17.31 17.36 -30.08
CA ALA A 33 15.96 17.35 -30.64
C ALA A 33 15.81 16.72 -32.04
N ASN A 34 14.55 16.38 -32.34
CA ASN A 34 13.90 16.18 -33.64
C ASN A 34 13.68 14.71 -34.07
N SER A 35 12.42 14.25 -34.01
CA SER A 35 11.72 13.40 -35.01
C SER A 35 10.36 12.95 -34.46
N THR A 36 9.28 13.55 -34.95
CA THR A 36 7.90 13.04 -34.83
C THR A 36 7.70 11.79 -35.70
N PRO A 37 6.82 10.86 -35.29
CA PRO A 37 6.01 10.16 -36.28
C PRO A 37 4.52 10.05 -35.90
N ASN A 38 3.72 10.78 -36.68
CA ASN A 38 2.50 10.38 -37.38
C ASN A 38 1.61 9.24 -36.80
N PHE A 39 0.41 9.61 -36.35
CA PHE A 39 -0.69 8.69 -36.06
C PHE A 39 -1.41 8.26 -37.36
N GLY A 40 -1.36 6.97 -37.67
CA GLY A 40 -2.18 6.33 -38.70
C GLY A 40 -3.45 5.73 -38.09
N SER A 41 -4.61 6.26 -38.50
CA SER A 41 -5.95 5.73 -38.23
C SER A 41 -6.20 4.43 -39.00
N VAL A 42 -6.70 3.38 -38.33
CA VAL A 42 -7.45 2.29 -38.99
C VAL A 42 -8.59 1.82 -38.09
N SER A 43 -9.74 1.65 -38.72
CA SER A 43 -11.07 1.47 -38.18
C SER A 43 -11.38 0.06 -37.65
N SER A 44 -12.34 0.07 -36.72
CA SER A 44 -13.26 -0.94 -36.21
C SER A 44 -13.44 -2.25 -36.99
N VAL A 45 -13.31 -3.39 -36.29
CA VAL A 45 -14.12 -4.60 -36.52
C VAL A 45 -14.51 -5.22 -35.18
N SER A 46 -15.81 -5.25 -34.93
CA SER A 46 -16.53 -5.95 -33.87
C SER A 46 -16.59 -7.45 -34.13
N SER A 47 -16.44 -8.28 -33.07
CA SER A 47 -17.28 -9.46 -32.73
C SER A 47 -16.56 -10.44 -31.81
N PHE A 48 -16.96 -10.51 -30.54
CA PHE A 48 -16.92 -11.76 -29.74
C PHE A 48 -18.24 -11.87 -28.95
N PRO A 49 -18.88 -13.05 -28.89
CA PRO A 49 -20.21 -13.21 -28.33
C PRO A 49 -20.19 -13.45 -26.81
N ASN A 50 -21.17 -12.83 -26.14
CA ASN A 50 -21.90 -13.21 -24.93
C ASN A 50 -21.19 -14.04 -23.84
N GLY A 51 -21.14 -13.46 -22.63
CA GLY A 51 -21.55 -14.20 -21.43
C GLY A 51 -20.69 -14.05 -20.18
N PHE A 52 -20.56 -12.84 -19.62
CA PHE A 52 -20.41 -12.69 -18.17
C PHE A 52 -21.28 -11.53 -17.70
N SER A 53 -22.26 -11.86 -16.85
CA SER A 53 -23.20 -10.93 -16.26
C SER A 53 -22.47 -9.85 -15.45
N SER A 54 -22.78 -8.59 -15.76
CA SER A 54 -22.35 -7.41 -15.01
C SER A 54 -22.87 -7.49 -13.57
N ALA A 55 -21.97 -7.69 -12.61
CA ALA A 55 -22.20 -7.21 -11.25
C ALA A 55 -21.84 -5.72 -11.26
N SER A 56 -22.82 -4.84 -11.01
CA SER A 56 -22.53 -3.41 -10.83
C SER A 56 -21.77 -3.25 -9.52
N GLU A 57 -20.48 -2.98 -9.59
CA GLU A 57 -19.70 -2.54 -8.44
C GLU A 57 -20.20 -1.14 -8.04
N THR A 58 -21.02 -1.09 -6.99
CA THR A 58 -21.37 0.14 -6.27
C THR A 58 -20.11 0.68 -5.58
N SER A 59 -19.31 1.39 -6.36
CA SER A 59 -18.17 2.19 -5.92
C SER A 59 -18.70 3.54 -5.46
N GLY A 60 -19.04 3.65 -4.19
CA GLY A 60 -19.43 4.90 -3.57
C GLY A 60 -19.84 4.65 -2.13
N ASP A 61 -18.94 4.97 -1.20
CA ASP A 61 -19.17 5.28 0.24
C ASP A 61 -17.99 4.87 1.16
N PHE A 62 -17.00 4.11 0.66
CA PHE A 62 -15.90 3.58 1.49
C PHE A 62 -14.88 4.63 1.99
N TRP A 63 -14.72 5.75 1.27
CA TRP A 63 -13.72 6.77 1.60
C TRP A 63 -14.24 7.92 2.45
N GLN A 64 -15.38 7.77 3.12
CA GLN A 64 -15.79 8.81 4.06
C GLN A 64 -14.72 9.02 5.14
N PRO A 65 -14.37 10.29 5.45
CA PRO A 65 -13.48 10.62 6.55
C PRO A 65 -14.27 10.47 7.86
N THR A 66 -14.38 9.26 8.39
CA THR A 66 -14.86 9.05 9.76
C THR A 66 -13.85 9.52 10.82
N PHE A 67 -12.69 10.03 10.40
CA PHE A 67 -11.71 10.67 11.28
C PHE A 67 -11.91 12.18 11.31
N SER A 68 -12.78 12.64 12.21
CA SER A 68 -12.64 13.97 12.79
C SER A 68 -11.45 13.92 13.76
N PHE A 69 -10.33 14.57 13.42
CA PHE A 69 -9.23 14.80 14.36
C PHE A 69 -9.56 16.04 15.20
N PRO A 70 -9.82 15.92 16.52
CA PRO A 70 -9.99 17.08 17.37
C PRO A 70 -8.61 17.61 17.80
N PRO A 71 -8.40 18.93 17.84
CA PRO A 71 -7.30 19.49 18.63
C PRO A 71 -7.66 19.38 20.11
N GLY A 72 -6.93 18.54 20.85
CA GLY A 72 -6.96 18.50 22.32
C GLY A 72 -7.85 17.42 22.94
N ASN A 73 -7.21 16.59 23.77
CA ASN A 73 -7.71 15.72 24.85
C ASN A 73 -9.24 15.56 25.02
N THR A 74 -9.75 14.34 24.81
CA THR A 74 -10.53 13.50 25.77
C THR A 74 -11.19 12.35 24.97
N PHE A 75 -10.91 11.08 25.33
CA PHE A 75 -11.62 9.92 24.78
C PHE A 75 -13.00 9.78 25.44
N SER A 76 -14.06 9.64 24.65
CA SER A 76 -15.36 9.13 25.11
C SER A 76 -15.91 8.16 24.06
N SER A 77 -15.80 6.88 24.38
CA SER A 77 -16.48 5.81 23.68
C SER A 77 -17.91 5.74 24.21
N SER A 78 -18.89 6.01 23.36
CA SER A 78 -20.30 5.79 23.71
C SER A 78 -20.86 4.66 22.86
N SER A 79 -20.87 3.46 23.44
CA SER A 79 -21.76 2.38 23.03
C SER A 79 -23.20 2.75 23.42
N ALA A 80 -24.10 2.85 22.44
CA ALA A 80 -25.53 2.94 22.70
C ALA A 80 -26.31 2.08 21.71
N SER A 81 -26.95 1.05 22.23
CA SER A 81 -27.98 0.24 21.58
C SER A 81 -29.37 0.73 21.98
N ALA A 82 -30.27 1.03 21.02
CA ALA A 82 -31.73 0.80 21.13
C ALA A 82 -32.53 1.17 19.85
N HIS A 83 -33.23 0.15 19.31
CA HIS A 83 -34.58 0.09 18.71
C HIS A 83 -35.10 1.04 17.59
N ALA A 84 -35.41 0.37 16.46
CA ALA A 84 -36.59 0.43 15.58
C ALA A 84 -36.97 1.71 14.79
N GLY A 85 -36.91 1.57 13.46
CA GLY A 85 -37.59 2.43 12.48
C GLY A 85 -37.22 2.04 11.05
N ALA A 86 -38.13 1.40 10.33
CA ALA A 86 -37.92 0.98 8.94
C ALA A 86 -37.82 2.21 8.02
N ALA A 87 -36.62 2.45 7.49
CA ALA A 87 -36.38 3.24 6.29
C ALA A 87 -35.18 2.64 5.54
N SER A 88 -35.42 2.33 4.26
CA SER A 88 -34.47 1.77 3.31
C SER A 88 -33.19 2.60 3.19
N SER A 89 -32.04 1.95 3.33
CA SER A 89 -30.80 2.24 2.59
C SER A 89 -29.89 1.03 2.76
N GLN A 90 -29.42 0.41 1.69
CA GLN A 90 -28.29 -0.52 1.76
C GLN A 90 -27.08 0.27 2.25
N ALA A 91 -26.93 0.40 3.58
CA ALA A 91 -25.64 0.75 4.16
C ALA A 91 -24.75 -0.47 3.89
N SER A 92 -23.73 -0.30 3.06
CA SER A 92 -22.64 -1.27 2.96
C SER A 92 -21.93 -1.28 4.31
N THR A 93 -22.45 -2.06 5.26
CA THR A 93 -21.89 -2.17 6.60
C THR A 93 -20.51 -2.82 6.49
N ILE A 94 -19.47 -2.04 6.78
CA ILE A 94 -18.10 -2.56 6.90
C ILE A 94 -18.12 -3.70 7.92
N PRO A 95 -17.54 -4.87 7.61
CA PRO A 95 -17.43 -5.95 8.57
C PRO A 95 -16.75 -5.46 9.85
N SER A 96 -17.33 -5.77 11.02
CA SER A 96 -16.81 -5.34 12.32
C SER A 96 -15.35 -5.73 12.54
N SER A 97 -14.93 -6.88 12.02
CA SER A 97 -13.55 -7.36 12.04
C SER A 97 -12.61 -6.46 11.26
N LEU A 98 -13.03 -5.96 10.10
CA LEU A 98 -12.24 -5.05 9.27
C LEU A 98 -12.10 -3.68 9.94
N ASP A 99 -13.18 -3.14 10.49
CA ASP A 99 -13.16 -1.88 11.24
C ASP A 99 -12.25 -1.96 12.49
N THR A 100 -12.34 -3.07 13.23
CA THR A 100 -11.48 -3.36 14.39
C THR A 100 -10.01 -3.45 13.97
N PHE A 101 -9.72 -4.09 12.84
CA PHE A 101 -8.35 -4.19 12.32
C PHE A 101 -7.80 -2.80 11.99
N ILE A 102 -8.54 -2.01 11.20
CA ILE A 102 -8.12 -0.68 10.73
C ILE A 102 -7.90 0.26 11.92
N SER A 103 -8.85 0.32 12.84
CA SER A 103 -8.76 1.18 14.03
C SER A 103 -7.60 0.79 14.94
N THR A 104 -7.39 -0.52 15.17
CA THR A 104 -6.29 -1.01 16.00
C THR A 104 -4.92 -0.73 15.37
N PHE A 105 -4.77 -0.98 14.06
CA PHE A 105 -3.53 -0.72 13.34
C PHE A 105 -3.20 0.77 13.35
N THR A 106 -4.16 1.62 12.97
CA THR A 106 -3.99 3.08 12.95
C THR A 106 -3.58 3.61 14.32
N LYS A 107 -4.24 3.14 15.39
CA LYS A 107 -3.89 3.50 16.76
C LYS A 107 -2.45 3.08 17.12
N ALA A 108 -2.02 1.89 16.68
CA ALA A 108 -0.65 1.42 16.92
C ALA A 108 0.40 2.29 16.21
N ILE A 109 0.15 2.69 14.96
CA ILE A 109 1.03 3.61 14.22
C ILE A 109 1.15 4.96 14.94
N HIS A 110 0.02 5.56 15.32
CA HIS A 110 -0.01 6.87 15.98
C HIS A 110 0.60 6.86 17.38
N SER A 111 0.63 5.70 18.04
CA SER A 111 1.21 5.56 19.38
C SER A 111 2.73 5.36 19.35
N SER A 112 3.33 5.14 18.18
CA SER A 112 4.77 4.91 18.03
C SER A 112 5.41 6.03 17.22
N THR A 113 6.35 6.74 17.84
CA THR A 113 7.12 7.81 17.18
C THR A 113 7.95 7.29 16.02
N VAL A 114 8.46 6.05 16.13
CA VAL A 114 9.23 5.39 15.07
C VAL A 114 8.35 5.13 13.86
N LEU A 115 7.15 4.59 14.07
CA LEU A 115 6.21 4.33 12.98
C LEU A 115 5.68 5.62 12.38
N SER A 116 5.41 6.64 13.22
CA SER A 116 4.97 7.94 12.74
C SER A 116 5.99 8.57 11.77
N ASP A 117 7.29 8.50 12.09
CA ASP A 117 8.36 8.99 11.22
C ASP A 117 8.50 8.18 9.92
N VAL A 118 8.34 6.85 9.97
CA VAL A 118 8.46 6.00 8.77
C VAL A 118 7.39 6.32 7.73
N TYR A 119 6.17 6.63 8.16
CA TYR A 119 5.06 6.99 7.29
C TYR A 119 5.07 8.47 6.85
N ASP A 120 6.00 9.28 7.37
CA ASP A 120 6.22 10.63 6.86
C ASP A 120 7.04 10.57 5.57
N ILE A 121 6.32 10.62 4.44
CA ILE A 121 6.89 10.61 3.09
C ILE A 121 7.04 12.01 2.49
N SER A 122 6.85 13.08 3.27
CA SER A 122 6.81 14.47 2.79
C SER A 122 8.05 14.93 2.02
N GLN A 123 9.20 14.29 2.26
CA GLN A 123 10.48 14.59 1.60
C GLN A 123 10.73 13.75 0.35
N THR A 124 9.70 13.12 -0.20
CA THR A 124 9.83 12.17 -1.31
C THR A 124 9.17 12.70 -2.58
N SER A 125 9.79 12.41 -3.73
CA SER A 125 9.16 12.62 -5.02
C SER A 125 8.14 11.51 -5.37
N PRO A 126 7.07 11.82 -6.12
CA PRO A 126 6.13 10.83 -6.65
C PRO A 126 6.81 9.69 -7.41
N GLN A 127 7.77 10.04 -8.26
CA GLN A 127 8.44 9.09 -9.14
C GLN A 127 9.32 8.13 -8.33
N SER A 128 10.10 8.66 -7.37
CA SER A 128 10.94 7.83 -6.50
C SER A 128 10.12 6.79 -5.73
N TYR A 129 8.94 7.18 -5.22
CA TYR A 129 8.10 6.22 -4.49
C TYR A 129 7.48 5.17 -5.41
N SER A 130 6.98 5.60 -6.58
CA SER A 130 6.44 4.71 -7.60
C SER A 130 7.47 3.68 -8.06
N ASP A 131 8.68 4.13 -8.40
CA ASP A 131 9.78 3.26 -8.86
C ASP A 131 10.21 2.27 -7.77
N PHE A 132 10.31 2.74 -6.53
CA PHE A 132 10.61 1.87 -5.39
C PHE A 132 9.56 0.75 -5.25
N VAL A 133 8.27 1.10 -5.25
CA VAL A 133 7.18 0.12 -5.11
C VAL A 133 7.18 -0.87 -6.26
N TYR A 134 7.40 -0.40 -7.50
CA TYR A 134 7.54 -1.25 -8.67
C TYR A 134 8.67 -2.28 -8.46
N HIS A 135 9.87 -1.81 -8.10
CA HIS A 135 11.04 -2.67 -7.97
C HIS A 135 10.88 -3.71 -6.86
N VAL A 136 10.42 -3.31 -5.67
CA VAL A 136 10.23 -4.23 -4.54
C VAL A 136 9.20 -5.31 -4.84
N ILE A 137 8.06 -4.95 -5.42
CA ILE A 137 7.03 -5.92 -5.78
C ILE A 137 7.58 -6.87 -6.86
N HIS A 138 8.20 -6.31 -7.90
CA HIS A 138 8.78 -7.10 -8.98
C HIS A 138 9.81 -8.11 -8.44
N GLU A 139 10.74 -7.69 -7.59
CA GLU A 139 11.75 -8.56 -7.00
C GLU A 139 11.16 -9.65 -6.09
N HIS A 140 10.21 -9.32 -5.23
CA HIS A 140 9.58 -10.32 -4.37
C HIS A 140 8.78 -11.35 -5.17
N LEU A 141 8.03 -10.93 -6.19
CA LEU A 141 7.30 -11.84 -7.04
C LEU A 141 8.25 -12.75 -7.85
N LYS A 142 9.28 -12.17 -8.47
CA LYS A 142 10.31 -12.93 -9.21
C LYS A 142 11.01 -13.96 -8.32
N SER A 143 11.42 -13.55 -7.11
CA SER A 143 12.10 -14.42 -6.15
C SER A 143 11.21 -15.57 -5.64
N ASN A 144 9.88 -15.43 -5.74
CA ASN A 144 8.91 -16.47 -5.41
C ASN A 144 8.43 -17.27 -6.64
N GLY A 145 9.15 -17.18 -7.77
CA GLY A 145 8.89 -18.01 -8.96
C GLY A 145 7.72 -17.52 -9.83
N ILE A 146 7.35 -16.24 -9.74
CA ILE A 146 6.42 -15.62 -10.69
C ILE A 146 7.20 -15.23 -11.95
N SER A 147 6.80 -15.82 -13.09
CA SER A 147 7.52 -15.68 -14.37
C SER A 147 7.34 -14.32 -15.04
N ASP A 148 6.17 -13.69 -14.89
CA ASP A 148 5.92 -12.33 -15.38
C ASP A 148 5.32 -11.44 -14.27
N PRO A 149 6.16 -10.85 -13.41
CA PRO A 149 5.70 -10.01 -12.31
C PRO A 149 5.39 -8.56 -12.71
N ARG A 150 5.68 -8.17 -13.96
CA ARG A 150 5.64 -6.78 -14.44
C ARG A 150 4.26 -6.17 -14.31
N ASP A 151 3.23 -6.85 -14.81
CA ASP A 151 1.86 -6.32 -14.80
C ASP A 151 1.37 -6.02 -13.39
N ILE A 152 1.74 -6.85 -12.41
CA ILE A 152 1.34 -6.68 -11.01
C ILE A 152 2.12 -5.55 -10.36
N ALA A 153 3.43 -5.48 -10.60
CA ALA A 153 4.27 -4.40 -10.10
C ALA A 153 3.82 -3.04 -10.67
N THR A 154 3.55 -2.96 -11.98
CA THR A 154 3.02 -1.76 -12.64
C THR A 154 1.65 -1.39 -12.10
N PHE A 155 0.74 -2.37 -11.95
CA PHE A 155 -0.60 -2.13 -11.42
C PHE A 155 -0.59 -1.49 -10.03
N ALA A 156 0.38 -1.87 -9.19
CA ALA A 156 0.54 -1.35 -7.83
C ALA A 156 1.27 -0.01 -7.78
N ALA A 157 2.28 0.19 -8.62
CA ALA A 157 3.10 1.40 -8.61
C ALA A 157 2.45 2.59 -9.34
N GLN A 158 1.83 2.35 -10.50
CA GLN A 158 1.30 3.42 -11.36
C GLN A 158 0.40 4.42 -10.62
N PRO A 159 -0.57 4.00 -9.77
CA PRO A 159 -1.46 4.95 -9.09
C PRO A 159 -0.74 5.91 -8.14
N ILE A 160 0.46 5.58 -7.68
CA ILE A 160 1.25 6.43 -6.77
C ILE A 160 1.63 7.72 -7.47
N ALA A 161 2.19 7.63 -8.68
CA ALA A 161 2.60 8.81 -9.43
C ALA A 161 1.40 9.71 -9.79
N GLU A 162 0.24 9.10 -10.06
CA GLU A 162 -1.00 9.81 -10.43
C GLU A 162 -1.70 10.48 -9.24
N SER A 163 -1.53 9.91 -8.05
CA SER A 163 -2.28 10.32 -6.85
C SER A 163 -1.39 10.82 -5.72
N PHE A 164 -0.11 11.09 -5.96
CA PHE A 164 0.87 11.31 -4.90
C PHE A 164 0.48 12.43 -3.92
N ASP A 165 -0.09 13.53 -4.42
CA ASP A 165 -0.46 14.68 -3.60
C ASP A 165 -1.49 14.37 -2.50
N ILE A 166 -2.21 13.24 -2.59
CA ILE A 166 -3.15 12.82 -1.55
C ILE A 166 -2.54 11.83 -0.55
N LEU A 167 -1.34 11.28 -0.84
CA LEU A 167 -0.64 10.27 -0.04
C LEU A 167 0.05 10.88 1.19
N THR A 168 -0.73 11.67 1.93
CA THR A 168 -0.33 12.19 3.24
C THR A 168 -0.14 11.06 4.25
N TYR A 169 0.57 11.34 5.34
CA TYR A 169 0.78 10.39 6.45
C TYR A 169 -0.51 9.63 6.87
N PRO A 170 -1.64 10.31 7.17
CA PRO A 170 -2.88 9.59 7.55
C PRO A 170 -3.45 8.74 6.41
N MET A 171 -3.25 9.16 5.16
CA MET A 171 -3.76 8.44 3.99
C MET A 171 -2.99 7.15 3.75
N LEU A 172 -1.65 7.17 3.83
CA LEU A 172 -0.84 5.97 3.68
C LEU A 172 -1.13 4.94 4.77
N VAL A 173 -1.27 5.37 6.02
CA VAL A 173 -1.64 4.47 7.13
C VAL A 173 -2.99 3.80 6.84
N ARG A 174 -3.97 4.56 6.31
CA ARG A 174 -5.28 4.02 5.95
C ARG A 174 -5.22 3.08 4.75
N ILE A 175 -4.46 3.42 3.71
CA ILE A 175 -4.22 2.56 2.54
C ILE A 175 -3.64 1.22 3.00
N ASP A 176 -2.63 1.25 3.85
CA ASP A 176 -1.97 0.04 4.34
C ASP A 176 -2.90 -0.83 5.20
N ALA A 177 -3.64 -0.18 6.11
CA ALA A 177 -4.63 -0.83 6.95
C ALA A 177 -5.74 -1.49 6.13
N ASN A 178 -6.25 -0.80 5.12
CA ASN A 178 -7.29 -1.31 4.24
C ASN A 178 -6.78 -2.44 3.36
N ALA A 179 -5.62 -2.26 2.74
CA ALA A 179 -5.05 -3.24 1.82
C ALA A 179 -4.79 -4.56 2.54
N MET A 180 -4.15 -4.51 3.71
CA MET A 180 -3.90 -5.70 4.53
C MET A 180 -5.20 -6.26 5.10
N GLY A 181 -6.06 -5.42 5.67
CA GLY A 181 -7.30 -5.85 6.31
C GLY A 181 -8.24 -6.56 5.34
N LYS A 182 -8.48 -5.98 4.16
CA LYS A 182 -9.34 -6.57 3.12
C LYS A 182 -8.73 -7.85 2.56
N TYR A 183 -7.41 -7.87 2.31
CA TYR A 183 -6.72 -9.08 1.89
C TYR A 183 -6.91 -10.22 2.91
N LEU A 184 -6.67 -9.96 4.20
CA LEU A 184 -6.83 -10.97 5.25
C LEU A 184 -8.29 -11.41 5.40
N LEU A 185 -9.25 -10.51 5.22
CA LEU A 185 -10.66 -10.82 5.25
C LEU A 185 -11.07 -11.75 4.11
N ASP A 186 -10.67 -11.43 2.88
CA ASP A 186 -11.03 -12.20 1.69
C ASP A 186 -10.32 -13.56 1.65
N GLU A 187 -9.15 -13.68 2.28
CA GLU A 187 -8.46 -14.97 2.51
C GLU A 187 -9.09 -15.80 3.66
N GLY A 188 -10.12 -15.29 4.34
CA GLY A 188 -10.77 -15.96 5.47
C GLY A 188 -9.92 -16.00 6.75
N ILE A 189 -8.86 -15.19 6.82
CA ILE A 189 -7.93 -15.12 7.95
C ILE A 189 -8.45 -14.15 9.01
N LEU A 190 -8.98 -12.99 8.58
CA LEU A 190 -9.48 -11.95 9.48
C LEU A 190 -10.91 -12.27 9.94
N ASN A 191 -11.13 -12.24 11.26
CA ASN A 191 -12.44 -12.38 11.88
C ASN A 191 -12.51 -11.58 13.19
N ASP A 192 -13.70 -11.47 13.79
CA ASP A 192 -13.92 -10.65 14.98
C ASP A 192 -13.07 -11.07 16.19
N MET A 193 -12.65 -12.35 16.25
CA MET A 193 -11.85 -12.86 17.37
C MET A 193 -10.37 -12.49 17.27
N ASN A 194 -9.86 -12.24 16.06
CA ASN A 194 -8.42 -12.06 15.83
C ASN A 194 -8.04 -10.70 15.22
N ALA A 195 -9.02 -9.86 14.85
CA ALA A 195 -8.78 -8.60 14.15
C ALA A 195 -7.77 -7.68 14.86
N ALA A 196 -7.99 -7.39 16.14
CA ALA A 196 -7.09 -6.54 16.93
C ALA A 196 -5.68 -7.14 17.06
N SER A 197 -5.61 -8.47 17.25
CA SER A 197 -4.36 -9.22 17.39
C SER A 197 -3.53 -9.19 16.10
N LEU A 198 -4.18 -9.41 14.94
CA LEU A 198 -3.54 -9.37 13.63
C LEU A 198 -3.08 -7.95 13.27
N ALA A 199 -3.89 -6.93 13.55
CA ALA A 199 -3.52 -5.53 13.36
C ALA A 199 -2.28 -5.15 14.20
N SER A 200 -2.27 -5.56 15.47
CA SER A 200 -1.13 -5.32 16.36
C SER A 200 0.12 -6.08 15.91
N ALA A 201 -0.03 -7.33 15.46
CA ALA A 201 1.08 -8.12 14.92
C ALA A 201 1.66 -7.49 13.64
N PHE A 202 0.80 -6.94 12.77
CA PHE A 202 1.22 -6.23 11.59
C PHE A 202 2.01 -4.96 11.95
N ALA A 203 1.44 -4.09 12.79
CA ALA A 203 2.14 -2.89 13.27
C ALA A 203 3.48 -3.21 13.95
N LYS A 204 3.56 -4.33 14.69
CA LYS A 204 4.80 -4.77 15.35
C LYS A 204 5.88 -5.19 14.36
N GLU A 205 5.54 -5.89 13.28
CA GLU A 205 6.53 -6.22 12.24
C GLU A 205 6.96 -4.96 11.47
N MET A 206 6.05 -4.01 11.23
CA MET A 206 6.39 -2.68 10.69
C MET A 206 7.38 -1.95 11.60
N GLU A 207 7.14 -1.94 12.91
CA GLU A 207 7.99 -1.22 13.87
C GLU A 207 9.37 -1.89 14.00
N LYS A 208 9.40 -3.21 14.05
CA LYS A 208 10.64 -4.00 14.07
C LYS A 208 11.46 -3.79 12.81
N SER A 209 10.79 -3.64 11.66
CA SER A 209 11.46 -3.29 10.40
C SER A 209 12.04 -1.88 10.46
N ALA A 210 11.22 -0.90 10.85
CA ALA A 210 11.64 0.49 11.01
C ALA A 210 12.87 0.66 11.91
N LYS A 211 12.88 0.01 13.08
CA LYS A 211 14.02 0.06 14.02
C LYS A 211 15.32 -0.52 13.46
N ARG A 212 15.24 -1.39 12.44
CA ARG A 212 16.41 -2.03 11.83
C ARG A 212 16.90 -1.30 10.59
N THR A 213 15.97 -0.73 9.81
CA THR A 213 16.25 -0.28 8.45
C THR A 213 16.31 1.24 8.33
N VAL A 214 15.58 1.99 9.17
CA VAL A 214 15.53 3.46 9.03
C VAL A 214 16.86 4.09 9.43
N GLU A 215 17.48 4.71 8.44
CA GLU A 215 18.65 5.55 8.60
C GLU A 215 18.25 7.00 8.32
N LYS A 216 18.48 7.90 9.30
CA LYS A 216 18.02 9.30 9.24
C LYS A 216 18.53 10.09 8.03
N SER A 217 19.59 9.63 7.38
CA SER A 217 20.19 10.26 6.20
C SER A 217 19.61 9.79 4.86
N PHE A 218 18.77 8.74 4.83
CA PHE A 218 18.29 8.13 3.59
C PHE A 218 16.77 7.94 3.62
N GLN A 219 16.02 8.77 2.89
CA GLN A 219 14.55 8.68 2.85
C GLN A 219 14.07 7.33 2.30
N GLU A 220 14.78 6.76 1.34
CA GLU A 220 14.49 5.43 0.78
C GLU A 220 14.53 4.31 1.82
N SER A 221 15.28 4.50 2.91
CA SER A 221 15.30 3.54 4.03
C SER A 221 13.95 3.41 4.74
N LYS A 222 13.11 4.47 4.70
CA LYS A 222 11.74 4.43 5.20
C LYS A 222 10.85 3.53 4.32
N PHE A 223 11.00 3.61 3.00
CA PHE A 223 10.26 2.71 2.09
C PHE A 223 10.68 1.26 2.25
N GLN A 224 11.98 1.02 2.38
CA GLN A 224 12.48 -0.31 2.67
C GLN A 224 11.93 -0.82 4.00
N ALA A 225 11.87 0.03 5.03
CA ALA A 225 11.28 -0.35 6.30
C ALA A 225 9.80 -0.78 6.18
N LEU A 226 8.98 -0.02 5.42
CA LEU A 226 7.59 -0.37 5.17
C LEU A 226 7.48 -1.70 4.40
N ALA A 227 8.21 -1.84 3.30
CA ALA A 227 8.24 -3.06 2.49
C ALA A 227 8.65 -4.30 3.30
N ASP A 228 9.75 -4.20 4.05
CA ASP A 228 10.25 -5.27 4.91
C ASP A 228 9.28 -5.61 6.05
N GLY A 229 8.53 -4.63 6.56
CA GLY A 229 7.51 -4.83 7.57
C GLY A 229 6.32 -5.64 7.03
N TYR A 230 5.84 -5.29 5.83
CA TYR A 230 4.86 -6.09 5.08
C TYR A 230 5.35 -7.52 4.91
N MET A 231 6.55 -7.70 4.34
CA MET A 231 7.08 -9.04 4.07
C MET A 231 7.36 -9.82 5.36
N GLY A 232 7.75 -9.14 6.43
CA GLY A 232 7.90 -9.71 7.77
C GLY A 232 6.59 -10.27 8.30
N PHE A 233 5.50 -9.51 8.18
CA PHE A 233 4.16 -9.97 8.56
C PHE A 233 3.70 -11.15 7.69
N PHE A 234 3.85 -11.07 6.37
CA PHE A 234 3.52 -12.18 5.47
C PHE A 234 4.26 -13.46 5.83
N LYS A 235 5.56 -13.38 6.15
CA LYS A 235 6.35 -14.55 6.59
C LYS A 235 5.86 -15.08 7.95
N ALA A 236 5.58 -14.20 8.90
CA ALA A 236 5.10 -14.58 10.22
C ALA A 236 3.72 -15.28 10.19
N GLN A 237 2.87 -14.89 9.25
CA GLN A 237 1.54 -15.49 9.06
C GLN A 237 1.51 -16.67 8.06
N GLY A 238 2.66 -17.07 7.51
CA GLY A 238 2.72 -18.13 6.50
C GLY A 238 2.08 -17.76 5.16
N LEU A 239 1.96 -16.46 4.87
CA LEU A 239 1.34 -15.91 3.66
C LEU A 239 2.36 -15.60 2.57
N TYR A 240 3.66 -15.63 2.87
CA TYR A 240 4.75 -15.41 1.92
C TYR A 240 4.90 -16.61 0.97
N THR A 241 4.01 -16.70 -0.01
CA THR A 241 3.90 -17.80 -0.96
C THR A 241 3.69 -17.28 -2.37
N ARG A 242 3.96 -18.12 -3.37
CA ARG A 242 3.81 -17.79 -4.79
C ARG A 242 2.36 -17.42 -5.13
N GLU A 243 1.39 -18.03 -4.48
CA GLU A 243 -0.02 -17.86 -4.76
C GLU A 243 -0.56 -16.55 -4.14
N LYS A 244 -0.05 -16.18 -2.96
CA LYS A 244 -0.62 -15.10 -2.14
C LYS A 244 0.01 -13.74 -2.36
N LEU A 245 1.32 -13.68 -2.61
CA LEU A 245 2.04 -12.40 -2.82
C LEU A 245 1.48 -11.60 -4.02
N PRO A 246 1.18 -12.20 -5.18
CA PRO A 246 0.54 -11.50 -6.31
C PRO A 246 -0.79 -10.85 -5.93
N VAL A 247 -1.60 -11.57 -5.14
CA VAL A 247 -2.94 -11.12 -4.73
C VAL A 247 -2.81 -9.93 -3.77
N ALA A 248 -1.97 -10.05 -2.75
CA ALA A 248 -1.71 -8.98 -1.80
C ALA A 248 -1.21 -7.68 -2.45
N ALA A 249 -0.29 -7.78 -3.42
CA ALA A 249 0.20 -6.62 -4.17
C ALA A 249 -0.93 -5.89 -4.91
N LYS A 250 -1.92 -6.63 -5.43
CA LYS A 250 -3.10 -6.03 -6.06
C LYS A 250 -4.01 -5.31 -5.07
N TYR A 251 -4.17 -5.80 -3.83
CA TYR A 251 -4.91 -5.06 -2.80
C TYR A 251 -4.26 -3.71 -2.52
N TYR A 252 -2.94 -3.67 -2.38
CA TYR A 252 -2.21 -2.43 -2.18
C TYR A 252 -2.43 -1.43 -3.33
N GLY A 253 -2.21 -1.86 -4.57
CA GLY A 253 -2.47 -1.03 -5.76
C GLY A 253 -3.91 -0.56 -5.89
N LYS A 254 -4.88 -1.41 -5.54
CA LYS A 254 -6.30 -1.08 -5.55
C LYS A 254 -6.62 0.02 -4.55
N GLU A 255 -6.12 -0.07 -3.32
CA GLU A 255 -6.39 0.94 -2.29
C GLU A 255 -5.79 2.31 -2.64
N ILE A 256 -4.59 2.36 -3.25
CA ILE A 256 -4.00 3.64 -3.70
C ILE A 256 -4.87 4.26 -4.80
N ARG A 257 -5.28 3.48 -5.79
CA ARG A 257 -6.14 3.96 -6.89
C ARG A 257 -7.48 4.45 -6.35
N LEU A 258 -8.10 3.70 -5.45
CA LEU A 258 -9.34 4.12 -4.82
C LEU A 258 -9.13 5.43 -4.03
N ALA A 259 -8.00 5.60 -3.33
CA ALA A 259 -7.71 6.86 -2.65
C ALA A 259 -7.63 8.02 -3.66
N GLY A 260 -6.91 7.84 -4.77
CA GLY A 260 -6.82 8.80 -5.86
C GLY A 260 -8.18 9.16 -6.46
N GLU A 261 -9.03 8.17 -6.71
CA GLU A 261 -10.36 8.37 -7.28
C GLU A 261 -11.30 9.16 -6.35
N ASN A 262 -11.16 9.01 -5.03
CA ASN A 262 -12.04 9.61 -4.05
C ASN A 262 -11.55 10.97 -3.55
N PHE A 263 -10.24 11.24 -3.55
CA PHE A 263 -9.67 12.50 -3.06
C PHE A 263 -8.91 13.31 -4.10
N GLY A 264 -8.52 12.71 -5.22
CA GLY A 264 -7.80 13.37 -6.31
C GLY A 264 -8.70 14.16 -7.27
N ARG A 265 -9.96 13.72 -7.47
CA ARG A 265 -10.90 14.34 -8.42
C ARG A 265 -11.47 15.71 -7.99
N ASN A 266 -11.25 16.14 -6.76
CA ASN A 266 -11.78 17.43 -6.25
C ASN A 266 -10.91 18.65 -6.58
N ARG A 267 -9.90 18.54 -7.47
CA ARG A 267 -8.99 19.64 -7.83
C ARG A 267 -9.14 20.20 -9.25
N SER A 268 -10.13 19.77 -10.01
CA SER A 268 -10.36 20.24 -11.39
C SER A 268 -11.64 21.07 -11.56
N LEU A 269 -11.97 21.94 -10.61
CA LEU A 269 -12.99 22.99 -10.75
C LEU A 269 -12.44 24.34 -10.28
#